data_AF-A0A436G3L4-F1
#
_entry.id   AF-A0A436G3L4-F1
#
_cell.length_a   1.000
_cell.length_b   1.000
_cell.length_c   1.000
_cell.angle_alpha   90.00
_cell.angle_beta   90.00
_cell.angle_gamma   90.00
#
_symmetry.space_group_name_H-M   'P 1'
#
loop_
_entity.id
_entity.type
_entity.pdbx_description
1 polymer ?
#
loop_
_entity_poly.entity_id
_entity_poly.type
_entity_poly.pdbx_seq_one_letter_code
_entity_poly.pdbx_strand_id
1 'polypeptide(L)' 'GLLSVDDIDTALKNAEASFTVDERLFEDMSPANRDAVCFPLRLLRLANTEQFEASVPPFSELARQVGITKEPNNDQM' A
#
# COMPACT_ATOMS: atom_id res chain seq x y z
N GLY A 1 -17.32 18.65 -2.29
CA GLY A 1 -16.17 18.92 -1.40
C GLY A 1 -14.95 18.33 -2.05
N LEU A 2 -13.80 19.01 -1.96
CA LEU A 2 -12.51 18.48 -2.41
C LEU A 2 -11.89 17.71 -1.25
N LEU A 3 -11.41 16.49 -1.47
CA LEU A 3 -10.71 15.71 -0.44
C LEU A 3 -9.30 16.24 -0.26
N SER A 4 -8.81 16.26 0.98
CA SER A 4 -7.41 16.56 1.28
C SER A 4 -6.52 15.34 1.02
N VAL A 5 -5.20 15.57 0.92
CA VAL A 5 -4.20 14.51 0.85
C VAL A 5 -4.31 13.58 2.06
N ASP A 6 -4.57 14.12 3.25
CA ASP A 6 -4.73 13.35 4.49
C ASP A 6 -6.00 12.48 4.48
N ASP A 7 -7.10 12.98 3.88
CA ASP A 7 -8.33 12.19 3.71
C ASP A 7 -8.08 10.98 2.81
N ILE A 8 -7.31 11.18 1.73
CA ILE A 8 -6.96 10.13 0.78
C ILE A 8 -6.01 9.10 1.42
N ASP A 9 -4.96 9.56 2.12
CA ASP A 9 -4.03 8.65 2.80
C ASP A 9 -4.75 7.83 3.89
N THR A 10 -5.65 8.46 4.65
CA THR A 10 -6.46 7.76 5.66
C THR A 10 -7.35 6.69 5.02
N ALA A 11 -8.02 7.00 3.90
CA ALA A 11 -8.85 6.03 3.19
C ALA A 11 -8.03 4.83 2.67
N LEU A 12 -6.85 5.08 2.11
CA LEU A 12 -5.96 4.04 1.60
C LEU A 12 -5.38 3.17 2.74
N LYS A 13 -5.01 3.77 3.87
CA LYS A 13 -4.59 3.05 5.09
C LYS A 13 -5.70 2.13 5.60
N ASN A 14 -6.93 2.63 5.67
CA ASN A 14 -8.08 1.85 6.13
C ASN A 14 -8.40 0.69 5.17
N ALA A 15 -8.28 0.91 3.86
CA ALA A 15 -8.46 -0.14 2.87
C ALA A 15 -7.40 -1.24 3.05
N GLU A 16 -6.12 -0.89 3.20
CA GLU A 16 -5.05 -1.85 3.44
C GLU A 16 -5.29 -2.65 4.72
N ALA A 17 -5.68 -1.96 5.81
CA ALA A 17 -5.99 -2.60 7.07
C ALA A 17 -7.21 -3.54 6.99
N SER A 18 -8.21 -3.21 6.17
CA SER A 18 -9.40 -4.07 6.02
C SER A 18 -9.08 -5.44 5.44
N PHE A 19 -8.07 -5.54 4.57
CA PHE A 19 -7.58 -6.84 4.08
C PHE A 19 -6.85 -7.63 5.17
N THR A 20 -6.14 -6.96 6.08
CA THR A 20 -5.44 -7.63 7.19
C THR A 20 -6.37 -8.04 8.34
N VAL A 21 -7.52 -7.36 8.50
CA VAL A 21 -8.48 -7.60 9.60
C VAL A 21 -9.51 -8.67 9.22
N ASP A 22 -9.86 -8.81 7.94
CA ASP A 22 -10.69 -9.93 7.47
C ASP A 22 -9.85 -11.20 7.34
N GLU A 23 -9.53 -11.79 8.50
CA GLU A 23 -8.69 -13.00 8.66
C GLU A 23 -9.08 -14.10 7.68
N ARG A 24 -10.38 -14.28 7.37
CA ARG A 24 -10.83 -15.39 6.52
C ARG A 24 -10.39 -15.25 5.07
N LEU A 25 -10.46 -14.03 4.50
CA LEU A 25 -10.02 -13.77 3.14
C LEU A 25 -8.49 -13.71 3.04
N PHE A 26 -7.83 -13.28 4.12
CA PHE A 26 -6.38 -13.17 4.16
C PHE A 26 -5.73 -14.56 4.36
N GLU A 27 -6.25 -15.39 5.26
CA GLU A 27 -5.77 -16.76 5.54
C GLU A 27 -5.78 -17.65 4.30
N ASP A 28 -6.80 -17.53 3.45
CA ASP A 28 -6.92 -18.32 2.22
C ASP A 28 -5.97 -17.85 1.10
N MET A 29 -5.35 -16.68 1.22
CA MET A 29 -4.39 -16.17 0.23
C MET A 29 -2.95 -16.57 0.57
N SER A 30 -2.21 -16.99 -0.46
CA SER A 30 -0.76 -17.15 -0.36
C SER A 30 -0.09 -15.80 -0.01
N PRO A 31 1.10 -15.82 0.60
CA PRO A 31 1.82 -14.60 0.96
C PRO A 31 2.07 -13.68 -0.25
N ALA A 32 2.32 -14.28 -1.43
CA ALA A 32 2.48 -13.55 -2.68
C ALA A 32 1.19 -12.87 -3.15
N ASN A 33 0.04 -13.51 -2.97
CA ASN A 33 -1.26 -12.93 -3.32
C ASN A 33 -1.62 -11.77 -2.38
N ARG A 34 -1.34 -11.91 -1.07
CA ARG A 34 -1.49 -10.82 -0.09
C ARG A 34 -0.65 -9.60 -0.48
N ASP A 35 0.61 -9.83 -0.82
CA ASP A 35 1.51 -8.78 -1.30
C ASP A 35 0.98 -8.10 -2.57
N ALA A 36 0.46 -8.88 -3.52
CA ALA A 36 -0.09 -8.35 -4.77
C ALA A 36 -1.33 -7.46 -4.54
N VAL A 37 -2.18 -7.80 -3.57
CA VAL A 37 -3.38 -7.00 -3.20
C VAL A 37 -2.99 -5.72 -2.45
N CYS A 38 -2.01 -5.80 -1.55
CA CYS A 38 -1.55 -4.63 -0.78
C CYS A 38 -0.67 -3.67 -1.60
N PHE A 39 0.03 -4.17 -2.62
CA PHE A 39 0.92 -3.39 -3.49
C PHE A 39 0.29 -2.10 -4.05
N PRO A 40 -0.87 -2.12 -4.75
CA PRO A 40 -1.47 -0.91 -5.30
C PRO A 40 -1.82 0.12 -4.24
N LEU A 41 -2.27 -0.30 -3.04
CA LEU A 41 -2.61 0.61 -1.95
C LEU A 41 -1.36 1.33 -1.43
N ARG A 42 -0.28 0.60 -1.19
CA ARG A 42 1.01 1.17 -0.76
C ARG A 42 1.59 2.12 -1.79
N LEU A 43 1.50 1.75 -3.08
CA LEU A 43 1.96 2.59 -4.17
C LEU A 43 1.19 3.90 -4.26
N LEU A 44 -0.14 3.85 -4.16
CA LEU A 44 -1.00 5.03 -4.18
C LEU A 44 -0.74 5.94 -2.97
N ARG A 45 -0.46 5.37 -1.80
CA ARG A 45 -0.10 6.15 -0.61
C ARG A 45 1.19 6.94 -0.81
N LEU A 46 2.24 6.30 -1.34
CA LEU A 46 3.49 7.00 -1.68
C LEU A 46 3.24 8.11 -2.71
N ALA A 47 2.49 7.81 -3.77
CA ALA A 47 2.15 8.82 -4.78
C ALA A 47 1.33 9.99 -4.21
N ASN A 48 0.50 9.73 -3.20
CA ASN A 48 -0.33 10.75 -2.54
C ASN A 48 0.50 11.64 -1.60
N THR A 49 1.51 11.10 -0.91
CA THR A 49 2.36 11.86 0.03
C THR A 49 3.55 12.57 -0.63
N GLU A 50 4.12 12.00 -1.69
CA GLU A 50 5.30 12.54 -2.41
C GLU A 50 4.94 13.68 -3.39
N GLN A 51 3.69 14.14 -3.40
CA GLN A 51 3.25 15.25 -4.25
C GLN A 51 3.80 16.62 -3.84
N PHE A 52 4.48 16.74 -2.71
CA PHE A 52 5.02 18.02 -2.24
C PHE A 52 6.37 18.33 -2.94
N GLU A 53 6.29 19.29 -3.87
CA GLU A 53 7.37 20.09 -4.48
C GLU A 53 7.97 19.67 -5.84
N ALA A 54 7.98 18.39 -6.24
CA ALA A 54 8.78 17.98 -7.42
C ALA A 54 8.09 17.10 -8.49
N SER A 55 6.76 16.98 -8.47
CA SER A 55 5.96 15.99 -9.26
C SER A 55 6.04 14.56 -8.73
N VAL A 56 5.01 13.76 -9.02
CA VAL A 56 4.93 12.36 -8.57
C VAL A 56 6.09 11.56 -9.19
N PRO A 57 6.87 10.82 -8.38
CA PRO A 57 7.95 9.97 -8.90
C PRO A 57 7.45 8.95 -9.94
N PRO A 58 8.32 8.50 -10.87
CA PRO A 58 7.94 7.48 -11.84
C PRO A 58 7.52 6.17 -11.16
N PHE A 59 6.64 5.41 -11.82
CA PHE A 59 6.12 4.14 -11.30
C PHE A 59 7.21 3.19 -10.80
N SER A 60 8.33 3.08 -11.53
CA SER A 60 9.44 2.20 -11.15
C SER A 60 10.08 2.58 -9.82
N GLU A 61 10.14 3.87 -9.50
CA GLU A 61 10.67 4.37 -8.24
C GLU A 61 9.71 4.11 -7.09
N LEU A 62 8.42 4.39 -7.29
CA LEU A 62 7.37 4.07 -6.32
C LEU A 62 7.31 2.57 -6.04
N ALA A 63 7.33 1.74 -7.08
CA ALA A 63 7.33 0.28 -6.95
C ALA A 63 8.55 -0.23 -6.18
N ARG A 64 9.74 0.37 -6.42
CA ARG A 64 10.96 0.08 -5.65
C ARG A 64 10.79 0.44 -4.17
N GLN A 65 10.25 1.62 -3.88
CA GLN A 65 10.01 2.06 -2.50
C GLN A 65 9.02 1.15 -1.77
N VAL A 66 7.94 0.69 -2.42
CA VAL A 66 7.02 -0.30 -1.85
C VAL A 66 7.75 -1.61 -1.54
N GLY A 67 8.63 -2.07 -2.45
CA GLY A 67 9.42 -3.29 -2.25
C GLY A 67 10.44 -3.22 -1.12
N ILE A 68 10.97 -2.02 -0.83
CA ILE A 68 11.93 -1.79 0.27
C ILE A 68 11.23 -1.66 1.62
N THR A 69 10.04 -1.04 1.65
CA THR A 69 9.30 -0.73 2.89
C THR A 69 8.36 -1.84 3.33
N LYS A 70 8.09 -2.85 2.49
CA LYS A 70 7.32 -4.01 2.93
C LYS A 70 8.15 -4.80 3.95
N GLU A 71 7.58 -5.00 5.14
CA GLU A 71 8.10 -6.01 6.07
C GLU A 71 8.08 -7.38 5.37
N PRO A 72 9.11 -8.23 5.55
CA PRO A 72 9.02 -9.61 5.10
C PRO A 72 7.81 -10.23 5.80
N ASN A 73 6.82 -10.70 5.03
CA ASN A 73 5.74 -11.50 5.59
C ASN A 73 6.40 -12.65 6.36
N ASN A 74 5.91 -12.88 7.59
CA ASN A 74 6.45 -13.85 8.56
C ASN A 74 6.54 -15.29 8.02
N ASP A 75 6.02 -15.53 6.82
CA ASP A 75 6.04 -16.78 6.05
C ASP A 75 7.40 -17.06 5.35
N GLN A 76 8.42 -16.24 5.58
CA GLN A 76 9.81 -16.50 5.14
C GLN A 76 10.71 -17.13 6.23
N MET A 77 10.15 -17.55 7.37
CA MET A 77 10.86 -18.34 8.40
C MET A 77 10.53 -19.83 8.34
#